data_AF-A0A6G3PIZ6-F1
#
_entry.id   AF-A0A6G3PIZ6-F1
#
_cell.length_a   1.000
_cell.length_b   1.000
_cell.length_c   1.000
_cell.angle_alpha   90.00
_cell.angle_beta   90.00
_cell.angle_gamma   90.00
#
_symmetry.space_group_name_H-M   'P 1'
#
loop_
_entity.id
_entity.type
_entity.pdbx_description
1 polymer ?
#
loop_
_entity_poly.entity_id
_entity_poly.type
_entity_poly.pdbx_seq_one_letter_code
_entity_poly.pdbx_strand_id
1 'polypeptide(L)' 'MELTLLGTGAPEGLPRPSCPCAVCASARGPWARAATALLADDALLL' A
#
# COMPACT_ATOMS: atom_id res chain seq x y z
N MET A 1 18.01 12.00 -8.20
CA MET A 1 16.72 11.30 -8.18
C MET A 1 16.40 11.00 -6.74
N GLU A 2 15.35 11.62 -6.24
CA GLU A 2 14.73 11.35 -4.94
C GLU A 2 13.54 10.39 -5.14
N LEU A 3 13.33 9.48 -4.19
CA LEU A 3 12.22 8.52 -4.23
C LEU A 3 11.50 8.53 -2.88
N THR A 4 10.19 8.79 -2.91
CA THR A 4 9.30 8.61 -1.77
C THR A 4 8.32 7.48 -2.05
N LEU A 5 8.33 6.46 -1.19
CA LEU A 5 7.36 5.35 -1.25
C LEU A 5 6.04 5.79 -0.62
N LEU A 6 4.98 5.84 -1.43
CA LEU A 6 3.63 6.20 -0.98
C LEU A 6 2.79 4.95 -0.65
N GLY A 7 3.10 3.82 -1.29
CA GLY A 7 2.44 2.55 -1.00
C GLY A 7 3.22 1.35 -1.52
N THR A 8 2.97 0.18 -0.94
CA THR A 8 3.71 -1.07 -1.19
C THR A 8 2.79 -2.30 -1.22
N GLY A 9 1.48 -2.08 -1.27
CA GLY A 9 0.45 -3.12 -1.30
C GLY A 9 0.15 -3.61 -2.71
N ALA A 10 -0.67 -4.67 -2.76
CA ALA A 10 -1.31 -5.16 -3.99
C ALA A 10 -2.24 -4.08 -4.60
N PRO A 11 -2.78 -4.29 -5.81
CA PRO A 11 -3.66 -3.30 -6.46
C PRO A 11 -4.85 -2.85 -5.60
N GLU A 12 -5.45 -3.74 -4.81
CA GLU A 12 -6.54 -3.39 -3.89
C GLU A 12 -6.04 -2.92 -2.51
N GLY A 13 -4.73 -2.78 -2.34
CA GLY A 13 -4.07 -2.54 -1.06
C GLY A 13 -4.19 -3.72 -0.10
N LEU A 14 -3.97 -3.43 1.18
CA LEU A 14 -4.14 -4.36 2.29
C LEU A 14 -4.62 -3.57 3.52
N PRO A 15 -5.68 -4.01 4.21
CA PRO A 15 -6.40 -5.26 4.07
C PRO A 15 -7.40 -5.23 2.91
N ARG A 16 -7.63 -6.39 2.28
CA ARG A 16 -8.68 -6.51 1.26
C ARG A 16 -10.07 -6.49 1.91
N PRO A 17 -11.05 -5.75 1.36
CA PRO A 17 -12.41 -5.73 1.88
C PRO A 17 -12.96 -7.15 2.06
N SER A 18 -13.59 -7.42 3.20
CA SER A 18 -14.21 -8.72 3.53
C SER A 18 -13.30 -9.97 3.51
N CYS A 19 -11.97 -9.82 3.37
CA CYS A 19 -11.06 -10.97 3.40
C CYS A 19 -10.77 -11.41 4.85
N PRO A 20 -11.07 -12.67 5.23
CA PRO A 20 -10.90 -13.13 6.60
C PRO A 20 -9.49 -13.68 6.89
N CYS A 21 -8.56 -13.63 5.93
CA CYS A 21 -7.26 -14.26 6.11
C CYS A 21 -6.42 -13.56 7.19
N ALA A 22 -5.53 -14.32 7.83
CA ALA A 22 -4.69 -13.82 8.92
C ALA A 22 -3.86 -12.57 8.53
N VAL A 23 -3.42 -12.49 7.27
CA VAL A 23 -2.66 -11.34 6.75
C VAL A 23 -3.52 -10.06 6.69
N CYS A 24 -4.76 -10.15 6.22
CA CYS A 24 -5.67 -9.00 6.24
C CYS A 24 -6.10 -8.64 7.67
N ALA A 25 -6.18 -9.63 8.57
CA ALA A 25 -6.51 -9.39 9.97
C ALA A 25 -5.40 -8.61 10.69
N SER A 26 -4.12 -8.89 10.39
CA SER A 26 -2.96 -8.21 11.01
C SER A 26 -2.61 -6.86 10.37
N ALA A 27 -2.91 -6.66 9.09
CA ALA A 27 -2.61 -5.44 8.36
C ALA A 27 -3.68 -4.35 8.52
N ARG A 28 -4.02 -3.97 9.76
CA ARG A 28 -4.99 -2.90 10.06
C ARG A 28 -4.33 -1.70 10.73
N GLY A 29 -5.00 -0.54 10.67
CA GLY A 29 -4.50 0.70 11.27
C GLY A 29 -3.14 1.09 10.68
N PRO A 30 -2.11 1.32 11.50
CA PRO A 30 -0.77 1.68 11.01
C PRO A 30 -0.10 0.62 10.12
N TRP A 31 -0.61 -0.62 10.14
CA TRP A 31 -0.08 -1.73 9.34
C TRP A 31 -0.79 -1.89 8.00
N ALA A 32 -1.80 -1.07 7.71
CA ALA A 32 -2.45 -1.03 6.42
C ALA A 32 -1.45 -0.58 5.34
N ARG A 33 -1.61 -1.09 4.13
CA ARG A 33 -0.75 -0.78 2.98
C ARG A 33 -1.61 -0.29 1.83
N ALA A 34 -1.36 0.93 1.38
CA ALA A 34 -1.94 1.43 0.13
C ALA A 34 -1.40 0.62 -1.06
N ALA A 35 -2.08 0.69 -2.20
CA ALA A 35 -1.58 0.15 -3.46
C ALA A 35 -0.19 0.70 -3.79
N THR A 36 0.58 -0.06 -4.57
CA THR A 36 1.95 0.35 -4.92
C THR A 36 1.92 1.69 -5.65
N ALA A 37 2.68 2.66 -5.13
CA ALA A 37 2.83 3.99 -5.72
C ALA A 37 4.09 4.66 -5.17
N LEU A 38 4.75 5.49 -5.97
CA LEU A 38 5.92 6.26 -5.55
C LEU A 38 5.97 7.64 -6.21
N LEU A 39 6.58 8.60 -5.52
CA LEU A 39 6.95 9.90 -6.06
C LEU A 39 8.43 9.84 -6.44
N ALA A 40 8.74 10.06 -7.70
CA ALA A 40 10.10 10.13 -8.23
C ALA A 40 10.42 11.57 -8.64
N ASP A 41 11.26 12.23 -7.85
CA ASP A 41 11.40 13.68 -7.87
C ASP A 41 10.00 14.32 -7.71
N ASP A 42 9.36 14.82 -8.77
CA ASP A 42 7.98 15.35 -8.73
C ASP A 42 6.95 14.53 -9.54
N ALA A 43 7.35 13.38 -10.09
CA ALA A 43 6.49 12.53 -10.89
C ALA A 43 5.81 11.44 -10.04
N LEU A 44 4.48 11.39 -10.07
CA LEU A 44 3.70 10.32 -9.46
C LEU A 44 3.64 9.09 -10.37
N LEU A 45 4.06 7.94 -9.86
CA LEU A 45 3.93 6.63 -10.51
C LEU A 45 2.95 5.73 -9.74
N LEU A 46 2.05 5.07 -10.47
CA LEU A 46 0.99 4.20 -9.95
C LEU A 46 1.14 2.77 -10.49
#